data_AF-A0A3D5F215-F1
#
_entry.id   AF-A0A3D5F215-F1
#
_cell.length_a   1.000
_cell.length_b   1.000
_cell.length_c   1.000
_cell.angle_alpha   90.00
_cell.angle_beta   90.00
_cell.angle_gamma   90.00
#
_symmetry.space_group_name_H-M   'P 1'
#
loop_
_entity.id
_entity.type
_entity.pdbx_description
1 polymer ?
#
loop_
_entity_poly.entity_id
_entity_poly.type
_entity_poly.pdbx_seq_one_letter_code
_entity_poly.pdbx_strand_id
1 'polypeptide(L)' 'LADLRRSGSGCAMQGRRQGLTGRSAWAAARAAYQQLARAGRLPATLEVVYGHAWKGQPRKTADGRTIVRFEPGQRRR' A
#
# COMPACT_ATOMS: atom_id res chain seq x y z
N LEU A 1 -2.69 -12.52 -13.86
CA LEU A 1 -1.84 -12.89 -12.69
C LEU A 1 -0.36 -12.57 -12.93
N ALA A 2 0.21 -12.86 -14.10
CA ALA A 2 1.62 -12.57 -14.38
C ALA A 2 1.99 -11.08 -14.20
N ASP A 3 1.15 -10.17 -14.71
CA ASP A 3 1.38 -8.72 -14.63
C ASP A 3 1.33 -8.20 -13.18
N LEU A 4 0.30 -8.58 -12.41
CA LEU A 4 0.18 -8.28 -10.98
C LEU A 4 1.36 -8.82 -10.14
N ARG A 5 1.89 -9.99 -10.50
CA ARG A 5 3.08 -10.52 -9.82
C ARG A 5 4.32 -9.69 -10.12
N ARG A 6 4.43 -9.16 -11.34
CA ARG A 6 5.56 -8.30 -11.76
C ARG A 6 5.54 -6.96 -11.05
N SER A 7 4.38 -6.41 -10.71
CA SER A 7 4.25 -5.17 -9.93
C SER A 7 4.47 -5.34 -8.42
N GLY A 8 4.90 -6.52 -7.96
CA GLY A 8 5.09 -6.81 -6.54
C GLY A 8 3.77 -7.01 -5.77
N SER A 9 2.64 -7.12 -6.47
CA SER A 9 1.34 -7.32 -5.85
C SER A 9 1.19 -8.79 -5.43
N GLY A 10 1.53 -9.06 -4.17
CA GLY A 10 1.35 -10.35 -3.52
C GLY A 10 0.27 -10.30 -2.45
N CYS A 11 -0.31 -11.45 -2.12
CA CYS A 11 -1.17 -11.62 -0.95
C CYS A 11 -0.64 -12.79 -0.14
N ALA A 12 -0.16 -12.53 1.06
CA ALA A 12 0.50 -13.50 1.93
C ALA A 12 -0.49 -14.43 2.68
N MET A 13 -1.80 -14.22 2.52
CA MET A 13 -2.81 -15.07 3.15
C MET A 13 -2.75 -16.49 2.59
N GLN A 14 -2.59 -17.48 3.46
CA GLN A 14 -2.56 -18.90 3.10
C GLN A 14 -3.89 -19.39 2.51
N GLY A 15 -5.02 -18.82 2.94
CA GLY A 15 -6.36 -19.13 2.41
C GLY A 15 -6.72 -18.43 1.09
N ARG A 16 -5.77 -17.73 0.45
CA ARG A 16 -6.04 -16.98 -0.79
C ARG A 16 -6.40 -17.94 -1.94
N ARG A 17 -7.44 -17.57 -2.70
CA ARG A 17 -7.75 -18.24 -3.97
C ARG A 17 -6.59 -18.12 -4.97
N GLN A 18 -6.28 -19.23 -5.65
CA GLN A 18 -5.17 -19.30 -6.61
C GLN A 18 -5.46 -18.57 -7.94
N GLY A 19 -6.73 -18.30 -8.26
CA GLY A 19 -7.19 -17.63 -9.48
C GLY A 19 -7.83 -16.26 -9.25
N LEU A 20 -8.16 -15.58 -10.34
CA LEU A 20 -8.99 -14.36 -10.30
C LEU A 20 -10.45 -14.72 -10.01
N THR A 21 -11.20 -13.78 -9.45
CA THR A 21 -12.64 -13.93 -9.25
C THR A 21 -13.34 -14.07 -10.61
N GLY A 22 -13.95 -15.23 -10.85
CA GLY A 22 -14.73 -15.49 -12.06
C GLY A 22 -16.10 -14.81 -12.06
N ARG A 23 -16.74 -14.75 -13.23
CA ARG A 23 -18.05 -14.10 -13.42
C ARG A 23 -19.15 -14.67 -12.53
N SER A 24 -19.26 -16.00 -12.44
CA SER A 24 -20.26 -16.68 -11.61
C SER A 24 -20.06 -16.39 -10.11
N ALA A 25 -18.82 -16.50 -9.64
CA ALA A 25 -18.46 -16.17 -8.26
C ALA A 25 -18.77 -14.70 -7.93
N TRP A 26 -18.52 -13.79 -8.87
CA TRP A 26 -18.87 -12.37 -8.70
C TRP A 26 -20.39 -12.16 -8.61
N ALA A 27 -21.17 -12.78 -9.49
CA ALA A 27 -22.62 -12.70 -9.47
C ALA A 27 -23.21 -13.22 -8.14
N ALA A 28 -22.71 -14.36 -7.66
CA ALA A 28 -23.12 -14.95 -6.38
C ALA A 28 -22.79 -14.03 -5.20
N ALA A 29 -21.58 -13.47 -5.16
CA ALA A 29 -21.18 -12.53 -4.11
C ALA A 29 -22.08 -11.28 -4.10
N ARG A 30 -22.39 -10.74 -5.27
CA ARG A 30 -23.27 -9.56 -5.40
C ARG A 30 -24.69 -9.84 -4.91
N ALA A 31 -25.25 -10.99 -5.28
CA ALA A 31 -26.58 -11.40 -4.84
C ALA A 31 -26.65 -11.59 -3.32
N ALA A 32 -25.66 -12.28 -2.73
CA ALA A 32 -25.59 -12.49 -1.29
C ALA A 32 -25.42 -11.16 -0.53
N TYR A 33 -24.54 -10.28 -1.00
CA TYR A 33 -24.29 -9.00 -0.34
C TYR A 33 -25.51 -8.08 -0.38
N GLN A 34 -26.29 -8.13 -1.45
CA GLN A 34 -27.53 -7.35 -1.57
C GLN A 34 -28.56 -7.69 -0.48
N GLN A 35 -28.57 -8.94 0.02
CA GLN A 35 -29.45 -9.36 1.11
C GLN A 35 -29.11 -8.67 2.45
N LEU A 36 -27.91 -8.09 2.58
CA LEU A 36 -27.47 -7.35 3.76
C LEU A 36 -27.86 -5.87 3.73
N ALA A 37 -28.49 -5.40 2.64
CA ALA A 37 -28.84 -4.00 2.50
C ALA A 37 -29.85 -3.56 3.58
N ARG A 38 -29.60 -2.40 4.19
CA ARG A 38 -30.47 -1.76 5.18
C ARG A 38 -30.74 -0.32 4.75
N ALA A 39 -32.01 0.09 4.74
CA ALA A 39 -32.44 1.41 4.29
C ALA A 39 -31.84 1.81 2.92
N GLY A 40 -31.80 0.86 1.97
CA GLY A 40 -31.26 1.07 0.63
C GLY A 40 -29.73 1.18 0.53
N ARG A 41 -28.98 0.89 1.61
CA ARG A 41 -27.52 0.98 1.66
C ARG A 41 -26.88 -0.35 2.01
N LEU A 42 -25.71 -0.63 1.43
CA LEU A 42 -24.92 -1.81 1.75
C LEU A 42 -23.99 -1.52 2.94
N PRO A 43 -23.90 -2.42 3.93
CA PRO A 43 -23.08 -2.21 5.11
C PRO A 43 -21.60 -2.42 4.80
N ALA A 44 -20.76 -1.40 5.00
CA ALA A 44 -19.30 -1.51 4.82
C ALA A 44 -18.56 -1.07 6.09
N THR A 45 -17.57 -1.85 6.49
CA THR A 45 -16.62 -1.50 7.58
C THR A 45 -15.24 -1.42 6.96
N LEU A 46 -14.47 -0.39 7.31
CA LEU A 46 -13.15 -0.15 6.75
C LEU A 46 -12.20 0.30 7.85
N GLU A 47 -11.00 -0.25 7.81
CA GLU A 47 -9.91 0.13 8.70
C GLU A 47 -9.03 1.15 8.00
N VAL A 48 -8.79 2.28 8.65
CA VAL A 48 -7.94 3.36 8.12
C VAL A 48 -6.60 3.29 8.83
N VAL A 49 -5.58 2.84 8.12
CA VAL A 49 -4.20 2.83 8.61
C VAL A 49 -3.50 4.08 8.09
N TYR A 50 -3.04 4.94 9.01
CA TYR A 50 -2.30 6.15 8.68
C TYR A 50 -0.81 5.97 8.95
N GLY A 51 -0.01 6.03 7.90
CA GLY A 51 1.44 6.08 8.01
C GLY A 51 1.93 7.51 7.84
N HIS A 52 2.58 8.05 8.86
CA HIS A 52 3.32 9.31 8.72
C HIS A 52 4.80 8.99 8.47
N ALA A 53 5.38 9.58 7.42
CA ALA A 53 6.78 9.42 7.08
C ALA A 53 7.47 10.78 7.02
N TRP A 54 8.68 10.83 7.56
CA TRP A 54 9.54 12.01 7.50
C TRP A 54 10.55 11.86 6.38
N LYS A 55 10.70 12.90 5.56
CA LYS A 55 11.78 12.97 4.58
C LYS A 55 13.07 13.40 5.30
N GLY A 56 14.12 12.60 5.16
CA GLY A 56 15.46 12.98 5.64
C GLY A 56 15.96 14.28 4.99
N GLN A 57 16.86 14.99 5.67
CA GLN A 57 17.42 16.23 5.14
C GLN A 57 18.05 15.99 3.75
N PRO A 58 17.83 16.88 2.77
CA PRO A 58 18.44 16.74 1.45
C PRO A 58 19.96 16.63 1.56
N ARG A 59 20.53 15.60 0.90
CA ARG A 59 21.99 15.43 0.76
C ARG A 59 22.56 16.16 -0.45
N LYS A 60 21.68 16.63 -1.32
CA LYS A 60 22.00 17.37 -2.54
C LYS A 60 21.24 18.69 -2.57
N THR A 61 21.85 19.71 -3.16
CA THR A 61 21.19 20.96 -3.52
C THR A 61 20.20 20.75 -4.67
N ALA A 62 19.34 21.73 -4.94
CA ALA A 62 18.33 21.65 -6.00
C ALA A 62 18.92 21.40 -7.40
N ASP A 63 20.15 21.84 -7.62
CA ASP A 63 20.93 21.67 -8.85
C ASP A 63 21.89 20.45 -8.81
N GLY A 64 21.75 19.56 -7.82
CA GLY A 64 22.37 18.24 -7.83
C GLY A 64 23.76 18.12 -7.19
N ARG A 65 24.34 19.23 -6.70
CA ARG A 65 25.63 19.22 -5.98
C ARG A 65 25.50 18.58 -4.59
N THR A 66 26.55 17.90 -4.13
CA THR A 66 26.55 17.22 -2.82
C THR A 66 26.88 18.19 -1.69
N ILE A 67 26.12 18.12 -0.59
CA ILE A 67 26.40 18.91 0.62
C ILE A 67 27.46 18.16 1.44
N VAL A 68 28.66 18.76 1.59
CA VAL A 68 29.72 18.29 2.49
C VAL A 68 29.71 19.16 3.76
N ARG A 69 29.52 18.56 4.94
CA ARG A 69 29.68 19.26 6.22
C ARG A 69 31.06 18.98 6.78
N PHE A 70 31.77 20.05 7.11
CA PHE A 70 33.06 19.98 7.78
C PHE A 70 32.85 20.29 9.25
N GLU A 71 33.16 19.34 10.15
CA GLU A 71 33.13 19.54 11.60
C GLU A 71 34.56 19.71 12.12
N PRO A 72 35.02 20.95 12.36
CA PRO A 72 36.43 21.24 12.67
C PRO A 72 36.90 20.76 14.06
N GLY A 73 36.03 20.23 14.91
CA GLY A 73 36.35 19.84 16.29
C GLY A 73 36.95 18.44 16.49
N GLN A 74 36.88 17.57 15.49
CA GLN A 74 37.23 16.14 15.66
C GLN A 74 38.75 15.84 15.61
N ARG A 75 39.59 16.88 15.45
CA ARG A 75 41.04 16.76 15.26
C ARG A 75 41.88 17.14 16.49
N ARG A 76 41.34 16.93 17.70
CA ARG A 76 42.09 17.03 18.96
C ARG A 76 41.99 15.73 19.76
N ARG A 77 42.72 14.71 19.33
CA ARG A 77 43.29 13.66 20.17
C ARG A 77 44.65 13.30 19.61
#